data_AF-A0AB36ABE2-F1
#
_entry.id   AF-A0AB36ABE2-F1
#
_cell.length_a   1.000
_cell.length_b   1.000
_cell.length_c   1.000
_cell.angle_alpha   90.00
_cell.angle_beta   90.00
_cell.angle_gamma   90.00
#
_symmetry.space_group_name_H-M   'P 1'
#
loop_
_entity.id
_entity.type
_entity.pdbx_description
1 polymer ?
#
loop_
_entity_poly.entity_id
_entity_poly.type
_entity_poly.pdbx_seq_one_letter_code
_entity_poly.pdbx_strand_id
1 'polypeptide(L)'
;MAEHRMFSQEIVETDKFLNMPATAQNLYFYLNLHADDEGFVGNPRAIKRMIGASDDDYKLLIANRLIMPSNEGLYMCEEVTKWGKIIH
;
A
#
# COMPACT_ATOMS: atom_id res chain seq x y z
N MET A 1 -14.82 -7.12 17.85
CA MET A 1 -14.08 -7.60 16.66
C MET A 1 -12.87 -6.71 16.54
N ALA A 2 -11.68 -7.26 16.73
CA ALA A 2 -10.45 -6.48 16.67
C ALA A 2 -10.11 -6.28 15.19
N GLU A 3 -10.29 -5.06 14.70
CA GLU A 3 -9.77 -4.60 13.42
C GLU A 3 -8.24 -4.58 13.52
N HIS A 4 -7.60 -5.74 13.41
CA HIS A 4 -6.14 -5.82 13.48
C HIS A 4 -5.57 -5.37 12.13
N ARG A 5 -5.54 -4.05 11.95
CA ARG A 5 -4.83 -3.41 10.82
C ARG A 5 -3.34 -3.61 11.06
N MET A 6 -2.82 -4.75 10.61
CA MET A 6 -1.44 -5.14 10.81
C MET A 6 -0.55 -4.31 9.88
N PHE A 7 0.07 -3.28 10.42
CA PHE A 7 1.22 -2.69 9.76
C PHE A 7 2.41 -3.64 9.97
N SER A 8 3.02 -4.11 8.88
CA SER A 8 4.30 -4.79 8.99
C SER A 8 5.36 -3.79 9.44
N GLN A 9 5.78 -3.89 10.71
CA GLN A 9 6.89 -3.11 11.26
C GLN A 9 8.15 -3.28 10.40
N GLU A 10 8.35 -4.48 9.86
CA GLU A 10 9.48 -4.82 8.99
C GLU A 10 9.49 -4.02 7.68
N ILE A 11 8.35 -3.50 7.21
CA ILE A 11 8.28 -2.64 6.02
C ILE A 11 8.51 -1.18 6.40
N VAL A 12 7.80 -0.70 7.42
CA VAL A 12 7.77 0.73 7.77
C VAL A 12 9.06 1.20 8.46
N GLU A 13 9.85 0.27 9.01
CA GLU A 13 11.16 0.56 9.59
C GLU A 13 12.31 0.37 8.58
N THR A 14 12.03 -0.03 7.33
CA THR A 14 13.10 -0.13 6.32
C THR A 14 13.64 1.24 5.92
N ASP A 15 14.95 1.32 5.69
CA ASP A 15 15.58 2.52 5.11
C ASP A 15 14.90 2.95 3.79
N LYS A 16 14.43 1.99 2.98
CA LYS A 16 13.73 2.30 1.73
C LYS A 16 12.44 3.07 1.97
N PHE A 17 11.65 2.68 2.97
CA PHE A 17 10.41 3.35 3.33
C PHE A 17 10.67 4.69 4.01
N LEU A 18 11.62 4.72 4.96
CA LEU A 18 11.98 5.93 5.71
C LEU A 18 12.57 7.03 4.81
N ASN A 19 13.23 6.66 3.71
CA ASN A 19 13.75 7.61 2.71
C ASN A 19 12.68 8.13 1.72
N MET A 20 11.44 7.63 1.75
CA MET A 20 10.37 8.14 0.88
C MET A 20 9.82 9.48 1.37
N PRO A 21 9.24 10.32 0.48
CA PRO A 21 8.52 11.51 0.89
C PRO A 21 7.41 11.20 1.90
N ALA A 22 7.17 12.11 2.85
CA ALA A 22 6.13 11.94 3.86
C ALA A 22 4.73 11.72 3.24
N THR A 23 4.47 12.32 2.07
CA THR A 23 3.22 12.11 1.31
C THR A 23 3.08 10.67 0.81
N ALA A 24 4.17 10.03 0.35
CA ALA A 24 4.17 8.62 -0.05
C ALA A 24 4.01 7.69 1.15
N GLN A 25 4.69 7.97 2.27
CA GLN A 25 4.54 7.20 3.51
C GLN A 25 3.09 7.26 4.02
N ASN A 26 2.52 8.48 4.09
CA ASN A 26 1.13 8.68 4.51
C ASN A 26 0.16 7.95 3.58
N LEU A 27 0.36 8.00 2.27
CA LEU A 27 -0.46 7.29 1.30
C LEU A 27 -0.46 5.77 1.57
N TYR A 28 0.72 5.17 1.83
CA TYR A 28 0.82 3.76 2.17
C TYR A 28 0.04 3.39 3.45
N PHE A 29 0.14 4.21 4.50
CA PHE A 29 -0.58 3.96 5.75
C PHE A 29 -2.10 4.02 5.56
N TYR A 30 -2.60 5.02 4.84
CA TYR A 30 -4.04 5.14 4.59
C TYR A 30 -4.55 4.05 3.64
N LEU A 31 -3.76 3.63 2.65
CA LEU A 31 -4.14 2.49 1.81
C LEU A 31 -4.27 1.20 2.64
N ASN A 32 -3.34 0.92 3.55
CA ASN A 32 -3.43 -0.21 4.48
C ASN A 32 -4.64 -0.09 5.42
N LEU A 33 -4.97 1.13 5.86
CA LEU A 33 -6.13 1.37 6.74
C LEU A 33 -7.46 1.00 6.06
N HIS A 34 -7.52 1.18 4.74
CA HIS A 34 -8.69 0.95 3.90
C HIS A 34 -8.63 -0.37 3.14
N ALA A 35 -7.59 -1.18 3.36
CA ALA A 35 -7.48 -2.51 2.78
C ALA A 35 -8.35 -3.50 3.57
N ASP A 36 -8.92 -4.48 2.88
CA ASP A 36 -9.60 -5.61 3.50
C ASP A 36 -8.63 -6.70 3.97
N ASP A 37 -9.16 -7.83 4.48
CA ASP A 37 -8.38 -8.95 4.99
C ASP A 37 -7.46 -9.61 3.93
N GLU A 38 -7.76 -9.41 2.63
CA GLU A 38 -6.95 -9.88 1.51
C GLU A 38 -5.95 -8.82 1.01
N GLY A 39 -5.99 -7.62 1.61
CA GLY A 39 -5.16 -6.49 1.22
C GLY A 39 -5.73 -5.69 0.03
N PHE A 40 -6.98 -5.90 -0.37
CA PHE A 40 -7.59 -5.18 -1.48
C PHE A 40 -8.16 -3.82 -1.05
N VAL A 41 -7.95 -2.82 -1.89
CA VAL A 41 -8.43 -1.45 -1.75
C VAL A 41 -9.25 -1.10 -2.99
N GLY A 42 -10.56 -0.95 -2.83
CA GLY A 42 -11.45 -0.66 -3.96
C GLY A 42 -11.33 0.78 -4.52
N ASN A 43 -10.98 1.77 -3.68
CA ASN A 43 -10.92 3.18 -4.13
C ASN A 43 -9.60 3.89 -3.79
N PRO A 44 -8.46 3.41 -4.34
CA PRO A 44 -7.14 3.97 -4.06
C PRO A 44 -7.00 5.41 -4.56
N ARG A 45 -7.73 5.79 -5.64
CA ARG A 45 -7.70 7.15 -6.19
C ARG A 45 -8.34 8.18 -5.26
N ALA A 46 -9.42 7.81 -4.57
CA ALA A 46 -10.03 8.70 -3.57
C ALA A 46 -9.08 8.93 -2.38
N ILE A 47 -8.44 7.88 -1.89
CA ILE A 47 -7.47 7.95 -0.79
C ILE A 47 -6.28 8.84 -1.20
N LYS A 48 -5.72 8.63 -2.40
CA LYS A 48 -4.64 9.48 -2.92
C LYS A 48 -5.01 10.97 -2.94
N ARG A 49 -6.22 11.30 -3.41
CA ARG A 49 -6.73 12.68 -3.40
C ARG A 49 -6.90 13.25 -1.99
N MET A 50 -7.40 12.43 -1.06
CA MET A 50 -7.61 12.83 0.33
C MET A 50 -6.28 13.18 1.03
N ILE A 51 -5.23 12.41 0.76
CA ILE A 51 -3.88 12.65 1.32
C ILE A 51 -3.16 13.80 0.61
N GLY A 52 -3.61 14.20 -0.58
CA GLY A 52 -2.88 15.16 -1.41
C GLY A 52 -1.58 14.58 -1.95
N ALA A 53 -1.48 13.25 -2.06
CA ALA A 53 -0.30 12.58 -2.60
C ALA A 53 -0.22 12.75 -4.12
N SER A 54 0.99 12.92 -4.63
CA SER A 54 1.25 13.08 -6.06
C SER A 54 1.13 11.74 -6.80
N ASP A 55 1.08 11.80 -8.13
CA ASP A 55 1.21 10.59 -8.96
C ASP A 55 2.58 9.94 -8.81
N ASP A 56 3.61 10.71 -8.50
CA ASP A 56 4.97 10.18 -8.32
C ASP A 56 5.11 9.44 -7.00
N ASP A 57 4.44 9.90 -5.93
CA ASP A 57 4.32 9.15 -4.67
C ASP A 57 3.67 7.78 -4.91
N TYR A 58 2.59 7.76 -5.71
CA TYR A 58 1.91 6.52 -6.07
C TYR A 58 2.81 5.57 -6.89
N LYS A 59 3.53 6.10 -7.88
CA LYS A 59 4.52 5.32 -8.65
C LYS A 59 5.67 4.83 -7.78
N LEU A 60 6.11 5.60 -6.80
CA LEU A 60 7.18 5.22 -5.89
C LEU A 60 6.79 4.00 -5.05
N LEU A 61 5.55 3.96 -4.55
CA LEU A 61 5.02 2.79 -3.85
C LEU A 61 4.94 1.55 -4.76
N ILE A 62 4.56 1.72 -6.03
CA ILE A 62 4.57 0.62 -7.02
C ILE A 62 6.00 0.13 -7.29
N ALA A 63 6.94 1.05 -7.52
CA ALA A 63 8.33 0.75 -7.82
C ALA A 63 9.01 -0.01 -6.67
N ASN A 64 8.66 0.33 -5.42
CA ASN A 64 9.13 -0.37 -4.22
C ASN A 64 8.32 -1.63 -3.89
N ARG A 65 7.36 -2.02 -4.75
CA ARG A 65 6.50 -3.21 -4.58
C ARG A 65 5.72 -3.21 -3.27
N LEU A 66 5.30 -2.03 -2.83
CA LEU A 66 4.44 -1.85 -1.65
C LEU A 66 2.96 -1.92 -2.00
N ILE A 67 2.62 -1.61 -3.25
CA ILE A 67 1.25 -1.66 -3.78
C ILE A 67 1.24 -2.20 -5.21
N MET A 68 0.14 -2.84 -5.59
CA MET A 68 -0.12 -3.34 -6.94
C MET A 68 -1.45 -2.80 -7.46
N PRO A 69 -1.47 -1.94 -8.49
CA PRO A 69 -2.72 -1.51 -9.10
C PRO A 69 -3.38 -2.66 -9.87
N SER A 70 -4.71 -2.74 -9.77
CA SER A 70 -5.59 -3.63 -10.51
C SER A 70 -6.58 -2.81 -11.36
N ASN A 71 -7.32 -3.45 -12.26
CA ASN A 71 -8.38 -2.81 -13.03
C ASN A 71 -9.52 -2.29 -12.13
N GLU A 72 -9.79 -2.99 -11.02
CA GLU A 72 -10.91 -2.68 -10.11
C GLU A 72 -10.47 -1.94 -8.85
N GLY A 73 -9.17 -1.77 -8.63
CA GLY A 73 -8.67 -1.20 -7.38
C GLY A 73 -7.16 -1.34 -7.23
N LEU A 74 -6.72 -1.75 -6.05
CA LEU A 74 -5.31 -1.91 -5.69
C LEU A 74 -5.17 -3.01 -4.64
N TYR A 75 -4.08 -3.76 -4.67
CA TYR A 75 -3.69 -4.69 -3.63
C TYR A 75 -2.47 -4.18 -2.87
N MET A 76 -2.49 -4.33 -1.55
CA MET A 76 -1.35 -4.10 -0.67
C MET A 76 -0.38 -5.27 -0.77
N CYS A 77 0.92 -4.98 -0.83
CA CYS A 77 1.96 -6.00 -0.85
C CYS A 77 2.61 -6.08 0.54
N GLU A 78 2.13 -7.01 1.38
CA GLU A 78 2.71 -7.25 2.71
C GLU A 78 3.94 -8.17 2.66
N GLU A 79 4.03 -9.09 1.70
CA GLU A 79 5.20 -9.94 1.49
C GLU A 79 5.35 -10.37 0.03
N VAL A 80 6.60 -10.52 -0.43
CA VAL A 80 6.96 -11.07 -1.75
C VAL A 80 6.48 -12.53 -1.93
N THR A 81 6.07 -13.21 -0.86
CA THR A 81 5.63 -14.62 -0.83
C THR A 81 4.18 -14.85 -1.29
N LYS A 82 3.26 -13.88 -1.10
CA LYS A 82 1.87 -14.00 -1.61
C LYS A 82 1.81 -13.94 -3.15
N TRP A 83 2.87 -13.48 -3.81
CA TRP A 83 2.98 -13.40 -5.27
C TRP A 83 2.78 -14.74 -5.96
N GLY A 84 3.23 -15.86 -5.37
CA GLY A 84 3.08 -17.18 -5.98
C GLY A 84 1.65 -17.75 -5.96
N LYS A 85 0.73 -17.16 -5.19
CA LYS A 85 -0.64 -17.65 -5.05
C LYS A 85 -1.68 -16.94 -5.90
N ILE A 86 -1.38 -15.74 -6.42
CA ILE A 86 -2.35 -14.92 -7.18
C ILE A 86 -2.21 -15.15 -8.71
N ILE A 87 -1.12 -15.77 -9.17
CA ILE A 87 -0.85 -16.02 -10.61
C ILE A 87 -1.17 -17.46 -11.05
N HIS A 88 -1.97 -18.20 -10.28
CA HIS A 88 -2.47 -19.52 -10.64
C HIS A 88 -3.99 -19.57 -10.58
#